data_AF-A0A2E3ZIQ9-F1
#
_entry.id   AF-A0A2E3ZIQ9-F1
#
_cell.length_a   1.000
_cell.length_b   1.000
_cell.length_c   1.000
_cell.angle_alpha   90.00
_cell.angle_beta   90.00
_cell.angle_gamma   90.00
#
_symmetry.space_group_name_H-M   'P 1'
#
loop_
_entity.id
_entity.type
_entity.pdbx_description
1 polymer ?
#
loop_
_entity_poly.entity_id
_entity_poly.type
_entity_poly.pdbx_seq_one_letter_code
_entity_poly.pdbx_strand_id
1 'polypeptide(L)'
;MEPSGWLNFDLAAIAQSLHISEEDTRKYFTDGRRVSFLIERRAVESMPGSRLAPSEGSGFDLIDVSGGYWEVRSLTNGGIYFCPSYMVGSGRSFNEFGFLDKLDDVKGYFVTDITCFPEMPYWIIGYEVVKQWWYSGDLGKNSRIPKTKFLDLVSDL
;
A
#
# COMPACT_ATOMS: atom_id res chain seq x y z
N MET A 1 5.83 16.01 0.78
CA MET A 1 6.94 15.05 0.77
C MET A 1 7.11 14.44 -0.61
N GLU A 2 8.37 14.35 -1.06
CA GLU A 2 8.73 13.57 -2.25
C GLU A 2 8.60 12.06 -1.98
N PRO A 3 8.43 11.22 -3.03
CA PRO A 3 8.48 9.77 -2.87
C PRO A 3 9.75 9.30 -2.15
N SER A 4 9.62 8.33 -1.26
CA SER A 4 10.76 7.68 -0.59
C SER A 4 11.64 6.88 -1.55
N GLY A 5 11.10 6.50 -2.70
CA GLY A 5 11.82 5.84 -3.77
C GLY A 5 10.87 5.33 -4.87
N TRP A 6 11.40 4.45 -5.72
CA TRP A 6 10.68 3.89 -6.87
C TRP A 6 10.87 2.38 -6.95
N LEU A 7 9.78 1.66 -7.21
CA LEU A 7 9.80 0.27 -7.63
C LEU A 7 9.81 0.24 -9.17
N ASN A 8 10.97 -0.11 -9.73
CA ASN A 8 11.17 -0.16 -11.18
C ASN A 8 11.14 -1.59 -11.70
N PHE A 9 10.46 -1.79 -12.81
CA PHE A 9 10.31 -3.09 -13.47
C PHE A 9 10.67 -2.99 -14.95
N ASP A 10 11.25 -4.06 -15.50
CA ASP A 10 11.42 -4.19 -16.95
C ASP A 10 10.15 -4.79 -17.55
N LEU A 11 9.29 -3.92 -18.10
CA LEU A 11 8.02 -4.32 -18.70
C LEU A 11 8.22 -5.33 -19.84
N ALA A 12 9.21 -5.11 -20.71
CA ALA A 12 9.42 -5.95 -21.88
C ALA A 12 9.88 -7.35 -21.44
N ALA A 13 10.81 -7.42 -20.49
CA ALA A 13 11.28 -8.69 -19.95
C ALA A 13 10.16 -9.46 -19.22
N ILE A 14 9.30 -8.77 -18.46
CA ILE A 14 8.16 -9.40 -17.78
C ILE A 14 7.14 -9.91 -18.80
N ALA A 15 6.75 -9.09 -19.77
CA ALA A 15 5.79 -9.47 -20.81
C ALA A 15 6.29 -10.70 -21.60
N GLN A 16 7.57 -10.70 -21.97
CA GLN A 16 8.23 -11.83 -22.62
C GLN A 16 8.20 -13.09 -21.74
N SER A 17 8.52 -12.96 -20.46
CA SER A 17 8.58 -14.10 -19.51
C SER A 17 7.20 -14.69 -19.22
N LEU A 18 6.16 -13.86 -19.23
CA LEU A 18 4.78 -14.28 -19.02
C LEU A 18 4.09 -14.71 -20.32
N HIS A 19 4.75 -14.55 -21.47
CA HIS A 19 4.19 -14.83 -22.80
C HIS A 19 2.88 -14.09 -23.09
N ILE A 20 2.77 -12.84 -22.64
CA ILE A 20 1.63 -11.95 -22.89
C ILE A 20 2.11 -10.62 -23.46
N SER A 21 1.17 -9.80 -23.95
CA SER A 21 1.50 -8.47 -24.45
C SER A 21 1.97 -7.53 -23.32
N GLU A 22 2.75 -6.51 -23.66
CA GLU A 22 3.08 -5.45 -22.72
C GLU A 22 1.84 -4.72 -22.21
N GLU A 23 0.81 -4.58 -23.05
CA GLU A 23 -0.47 -3.97 -22.68
C GLU A 23 -1.18 -4.77 -21.59
N ASP A 24 -1.31 -6.09 -21.77
CA ASP A 24 -1.93 -6.97 -20.77
C ASP A 24 -1.09 -7.04 -19.50
N THR A 25 0.23 -6.97 -19.62
CA THR A 25 1.14 -6.86 -18.48
C THR A 25 0.85 -5.58 -17.68
N ARG A 26 0.76 -4.41 -18.33
CA ARG A 26 0.39 -3.15 -17.64
C ARG A 26 -0.97 -3.26 -16.96
N LYS A 27 -1.98 -3.82 -17.64
CA LYS A 27 -3.32 -4.00 -17.05
C LYS A 27 -3.29 -4.93 -15.84
N TYR A 28 -2.50 -6.01 -15.89
CA TYR A 28 -2.37 -6.95 -14.80
C TYR A 28 -1.70 -6.32 -13.57
N PHE A 29 -0.59 -5.60 -13.78
CA PHE A 29 0.23 -5.02 -12.71
C PHE A 29 -0.33 -3.71 -12.14
N THR A 30 -1.39 -3.15 -12.74
CA THR A 30 -2.13 -1.99 -12.22
C THR A 30 -3.43 -2.40 -11.49
N ASP A 31 -3.72 -3.70 -11.36
CA ASP A 31 -4.84 -4.21 -10.56
C ASP A 31 -4.37 -4.57 -9.14
N GLY A 32 -4.80 -3.79 -8.16
CA GLY A 32 -4.46 -3.98 -6.76
C GLY A 32 -4.88 -5.33 -6.17
N ARG A 33 -5.85 -6.04 -6.77
CA ARG A 33 -6.23 -7.39 -6.34
C ARG A 33 -5.20 -8.45 -6.75
N ARG A 34 -4.36 -8.14 -7.72
CA ARG A 34 -3.38 -9.07 -8.32
C ARG A 34 -1.97 -8.76 -7.87
N VAL A 35 -1.57 -7.48 -7.94
CA VAL A 35 -0.18 -7.08 -7.75
C VAL A 35 0.23 -6.90 -6.29
N SER A 36 -0.71 -6.74 -5.35
CA SER A 36 -0.37 -6.37 -3.95
C SER A 36 0.61 -7.33 -3.28
N PHE A 37 0.45 -8.64 -3.46
CA PHE A 37 1.39 -9.64 -2.93
C PHE A 37 2.81 -9.51 -3.51
N LEU A 38 2.93 -9.11 -4.78
CA LEU A 38 4.23 -8.82 -5.37
C LEU A 38 4.82 -7.56 -4.77
N ILE A 39 4.01 -6.52 -4.56
CA ILE A 39 4.45 -5.28 -3.93
C ILE A 39 4.98 -5.54 -2.52
N GLU A 40 4.36 -6.38 -1.71
CA GLU A 40 4.87 -6.75 -0.39
C GLU A 40 6.30 -7.29 -0.46
N ARG A 41 6.58 -8.18 -1.42
CA ARG A 41 7.91 -8.74 -1.64
C ARG A 41 8.92 -7.67 -2.06
N ARG A 42 8.49 -6.72 -2.91
CA ARG A 42 9.33 -5.61 -3.37
C ARG A 42 9.56 -4.57 -2.28
N ALA A 43 8.59 -4.37 -1.39
CA ALA A 43 8.71 -3.47 -0.25
C ALA A 43 9.80 -3.94 0.72
N VAL A 44 9.99 -5.26 0.89
CA VAL A 44 11.12 -5.82 1.67
C VAL A 44 12.46 -5.33 1.13
N GLU A 45 12.64 -5.33 -0.19
CA GLU A 45 13.88 -4.85 -0.81
C GLU A 45 14.07 -3.34 -0.64
N SER A 46 12.96 -2.59 -0.62
CA SER A 46 12.95 -1.14 -0.40
C SER A 46 13.07 -0.72 1.07
N MET A 47 12.92 -1.67 2.02
CA MET A 47 13.07 -1.46 3.46
C MET A 47 14.18 -2.39 4.00
N PRO A 48 15.47 -2.01 3.91
CA PRO A 48 16.59 -2.88 4.25
C PRO A 48 16.49 -3.51 5.63
N GLY A 49 16.68 -4.82 5.71
CA GLY A 49 16.62 -5.60 6.95
C GLY A 49 15.19 -5.95 7.40
N SER A 50 14.16 -5.47 6.70
CA SER A 50 12.80 -5.94 6.91
C SER A 50 12.59 -7.35 6.33
N ARG A 51 11.46 -7.95 6.67
CA ARG A 51 11.01 -9.25 6.15
C ARG A 51 9.50 -9.30 6.07
N LEU A 52 8.97 -10.21 5.25
CA LEU A 52 7.54 -10.48 5.19
C LEU A 52 7.01 -11.00 6.54
N ALA A 53 5.73 -10.76 6.77
CA ALA A 53 4.97 -11.40 7.82
C ALA A 53 5.05 -12.95 7.70
N PRO A 54 4.98 -13.67 8.82
CA PRO A 54 5.15 -15.14 8.83
C PRO A 54 3.99 -15.89 8.16
N SER A 55 2.83 -15.25 7.97
CA SER A 55 1.68 -15.83 7.29
C SER A 55 0.79 -14.76 6.66
N GLU A 56 0.10 -15.09 5.57
CA GLU A 56 -0.88 -14.20 4.89
C GLU A 56 -2.09 -13.83 5.77
N GLY A 57 -2.29 -14.53 6.89
CA GLY A 57 -3.32 -14.21 7.88
C GLY A 57 -2.83 -13.32 9.02
N SER A 58 -1.57 -12.87 8.97
CA SER A 58 -1.03 -11.92 9.94
C SER A 58 -1.77 -10.59 9.82
N GLY A 59 -1.90 -9.87 10.93
CA GLY A 59 -2.55 -8.57 10.90
C GLY A 59 -1.76 -7.51 10.13
N PHE A 60 -0.53 -7.76 9.68
CA PHE A 60 0.40 -6.83 9.05
C PHE A 60 1.16 -7.56 7.93
N ASP A 61 1.88 -6.82 7.09
CA ASP A 61 2.54 -7.37 5.89
C ASP A 61 4.05 -7.49 6.05
N LEU A 62 4.70 -6.54 6.74
CA LEU A 62 6.14 -6.52 6.95
C LEU A 62 6.51 -6.39 8.43
N ILE A 63 7.70 -6.89 8.76
CA ILE A 63 8.38 -6.69 10.05
C ILE A 63 9.71 -6.00 9.75
N ASP A 64 9.93 -4.81 10.33
CA ASP A 64 11.19 -4.08 10.18
C ASP A 64 12.32 -4.65 11.04
N VAL A 65 13.52 -4.10 10.87
CA VAL A 65 14.74 -4.52 11.59
C VAL A 65 14.64 -4.37 13.12
N SER A 66 13.76 -3.48 13.59
CA SER A 66 13.51 -3.23 15.02
C SER A 66 12.35 -4.09 15.56
N GLY A 67 11.76 -4.95 14.73
CA GLY A 67 10.59 -5.77 15.08
C GLY A 67 9.24 -5.04 14.96
N GLY A 68 9.21 -3.84 14.39
CA GLY A 68 7.99 -3.08 14.15
C GLY A 68 7.18 -3.61 12.98
N TYR A 69 5.85 -3.52 13.06
CA TYR A 69 4.93 -4.05 12.05
C TYR A 69 4.48 -2.98 11.06
N TRP A 70 4.40 -3.33 9.78
CA TRP A 70 4.03 -2.39 8.71
C TRP A 70 2.97 -2.98 7.78
N GLU A 71 2.13 -2.10 7.23
CA GLU A 71 1.10 -2.41 6.24
C GLU A 71 1.54 -1.95 4.85
N VAL A 72 1.36 -2.80 3.85
CA VAL A 72 1.65 -2.49 2.46
C VAL A 72 0.34 -2.17 1.75
N ARG A 73 0.26 -1.00 1.11
CA ARG A 73 -0.94 -0.55 0.43
C ARG A 73 -0.68 -0.08 -0.99
N SER A 74 -1.49 -0.60 -1.89
CA SER A 74 -1.50 -0.20 -3.29
C SER A 74 -2.47 0.96 -3.49
N LEU A 75 -1.95 2.12 -3.90
CA LEU A 75 -2.75 3.24 -4.36
C LEU A 75 -3.21 2.97 -5.80
N THR A 76 -4.52 2.97 -6.00
CA THR A 76 -5.14 2.65 -7.30
C THR A 76 -5.87 3.86 -7.89
N ASN A 77 -6.41 3.75 -9.10
CA ASN A 77 -7.34 4.76 -9.66
C ASN A 77 -8.59 4.94 -8.78
N GLY A 78 -8.99 3.90 -8.04
CA GLY A 78 -10.06 3.97 -7.05
C GLY A 78 -9.64 4.64 -5.73
N GLY A 79 -8.38 5.04 -5.59
CA GLY A 79 -7.80 5.52 -4.34
C GLY A 79 -7.22 4.39 -3.49
N ILE A 80 -7.15 4.66 -2.20
CA ILE A 80 -6.51 3.82 -1.18
C ILE A 80 -7.40 3.72 0.06
N TYR A 81 -7.32 2.60 0.76
CA TYR A 81 -7.93 2.37 2.07
C TYR A 81 -6.81 2.14 3.10
N PHE A 82 -6.93 2.76 4.28
CA PHE A 82 -5.97 2.57 5.39
C PHE A 82 -6.45 1.55 6.43
N CYS A 83 -7.72 1.18 6.41
CA CYS A 83 -8.27 0.16 7.29
C CYS A 83 -7.85 -1.26 6.89
N PRO A 84 -7.86 -2.23 7.82
CA PRO A 84 -7.52 -3.62 7.52
C PRO A 84 -8.25 -4.19 6.30
N SER A 85 -7.57 -5.03 5.51
CA SER A 85 -8.12 -5.60 4.28
C SER A 85 -9.43 -6.37 4.51
N TYR A 86 -9.59 -7.02 5.67
CA TYR A 86 -10.82 -7.73 6.06
C TYR A 86 -12.03 -6.81 6.30
N MET A 87 -11.83 -5.49 6.43
CA MET A 87 -12.91 -4.50 6.53
C MET A 87 -13.34 -3.93 5.16
N VAL A 88 -12.65 -4.30 4.09
CA VAL A 88 -12.88 -3.77 2.73
C VAL A 88 -13.39 -4.87 1.82
N GLY A 89 -14.54 -4.66 1.17
CA GLY A 89 -15.11 -5.57 0.17
C GLY A 89 -16.60 -5.84 0.35
N SER A 90 -17.19 -6.55 -0.61
CA SER A 90 -18.61 -6.91 -0.57
C SER A 90 -18.94 -7.74 0.68
N GLY A 91 -19.97 -7.35 1.42
CA GLY A 91 -20.40 -8.02 2.65
C GLY A 91 -19.55 -7.72 3.90
N ARG A 92 -18.52 -6.87 3.79
CA ARG A 92 -17.70 -6.42 4.93
C ARG A 92 -18.18 -5.06 5.43
N SER A 93 -18.01 -4.82 6.72
CA SER A 93 -18.33 -3.53 7.35
C SER A 93 -17.06 -2.89 7.92
N PHE A 94 -16.99 -1.57 7.77
CA PHE A 94 -15.95 -0.79 8.44
C PHE A 94 -16.23 -0.77 9.94
N ASN A 95 -15.20 -1.05 10.75
CA ASN A 95 -15.23 -0.95 12.20
C ASN A 95 -14.18 0.08 12.64
N GLU A 96 -14.66 1.24 13.10
CA GLU A 96 -13.79 2.35 13.51
C GLU A 96 -12.85 1.97 14.66
N PHE A 97 -13.37 1.30 15.69
CA PHE A 97 -12.56 0.87 16.84
C PHE A 97 -11.43 -0.06 16.41
N GLY A 98 -11.72 -1.06 15.57
CA GLY A 98 -10.71 -1.97 15.06
C GLY A 98 -9.72 -1.30 14.09
N PHE A 99 -10.12 -0.24 13.40
CA PHE A 99 -9.18 0.57 12.60
C PHE A 99 -8.22 1.35 13.50
N LEU A 100 -8.73 2.01 14.56
CA LEU A 100 -7.90 2.77 15.49
C LEU A 100 -6.96 1.87 16.30
N ASP A 101 -7.46 0.72 16.78
CA ASP A 101 -6.66 -0.30 17.47
C ASP A 101 -5.53 -0.80 16.55
N LYS A 102 -5.85 -1.04 15.28
CA LYS A 102 -4.86 -1.45 14.29
C LYS A 102 -3.78 -0.38 14.05
N LEU A 103 -4.16 0.89 14.01
CA LEU A 103 -3.19 1.97 13.83
C LEU A 103 -2.16 1.98 14.95
N ASP A 104 -2.57 1.66 16.18
CA ASP A 104 -1.66 1.61 17.33
C ASP A 104 -0.75 0.37 17.33
N ASP A 105 -1.11 -0.67 16.57
CA ASP A 105 -0.33 -1.91 16.42
C ASP A 105 0.73 -1.87 15.31
N VAL A 106 0.70 -0.88 14.42
CA VAL A 106 1.65 -0.75 13.30
C VAL A 106 2.55 0.47 13.46
N LYS A 107 3.76 0.40 12.92
CA LYS A 107 4.68 1.55 12.80
C LYS A 107 4.30 2.47 11.66
N GLY A 108 3.60 1.94 10.65
CA GLY A 108 3.14 2.75 9.54
C GLY A 108 2.80 1.93 8.31
N TYR A 109 2.85 2.63 7.18
CA TYR A 109 2.40 2.15 5.89
C TYR A 109 3.51 2.33 4.85
N PHE A 110 3.73 1.29 4.05
CA PHE A 110 4.42 1.36 2.77
C PHE A 110 3.35 1.51 1.68
N VAL A 111 3.23 2.70 1.09
CA VAL A 111 2.23 2.98 0.06
C VAL A 111 2.92 3.08 -1.29
N THR A 112 2.44 2.39 -2.32
CA THR A 112 2.95 2.54 -3.69
C THR A 112 1.84 2.88 -4.67
N ASP A 113 2.11 3.78 -5.61
CA ASP A 113 1.19 4.10 -6.69
C ASP A 113 1.32 3.11 -7.84
N ILE A 114 0.52 2.05 -7.79
CA ILE A 114 0.59 0.98 -8.78
C ILE A 114 0.11 1.43 -10.17
N THR A 115 -0.59 2.56 -10.26
CA THR A 115 -1.09 3.07 -11.56
C THR A 115 0.03 3.60 -12.45
N CYS A 116 1.23 3.82 -11.88
CA CYS A 116 2.41 4.30 -12.59
C CYS A 116 3.30 3.17 -13.15
N PHE A 117 2.88 1.90 -13.06
CA PHE A 117 3.66 0.77 -13.57
C PHE A 117 4.15 0.99 -15.03
N PRO A 118 5.45 0.77 -15.32
CA PRO A 118 6.43 0.00 -14.54
C PRO A 118 7.30 0.79 -13.56
N GLU A 119 7.15 2.10 -13.46
CA GLU A 119 7.92 2.97 -12.57
C GLU A 119 6.99 3.48 -11.46
N MET A 120 6.92 2.73 -10.35
CA MET A 120 5.93 2.99 -9.31
C MET A 120 6.57 3.72 -8.13
N PRO A 121 6.21 4.98 -7.85
CA PRO A 121 6.71 5.66 -6.67
C PRO A 121 6.16 5.01 -5.40
N TYR A 122 6.91 5.08 -4.32
CA TYR A 122 6.43 4.65 -3.01
C TYR A 122 6.75 5.67 -1.91
N TRP A 123 5.96 5.62 -0.84
CA TRP A 123 6.09 6.44 0.36
C TRP A 123 6.08 5.54 1.59
N ILE A 124 6.94 5.87 2.55
CA ILE A 124 6.94 5.26 3.89
C ILE A 124 6.34 6.30 4.84
N ILE A 125 5.17 6.00 5.40
CA ILE A 125 4.36 6.95 6.17
C ILE A 125 4.13 6.38 7.56
N GLY A 126 4.48 7.12 8.61
CA GLY A 126 4.23 6.73 10.00
C GLY A 126 2.73 6.63 10.30
N TYR A 127 2.36 5.73 11.23
CA TYR A 127 0.97 5.55 11.61
C TYR A 127 0.34 6.84 12.21
N GLU A 128 1.16 7.68 12.85
CA GLU A 128 0.74 8.93 13.47
C GLU A 128 0.19 9.91 12.44
N VAL A 129 0.77 9.93 11.23
CA VAL A 129 0.30 10.75 10.11
C VAL A 129 -1.09 10.30 9.66
N VAL A 130 -1.28 8.98 9.49
CA VAL A 130 -2.58 8.43 9.09
C VAL A 130 -3.62 8.64 10.19
N LYS A 131 -3.22 8.50 11.46
CA LYS A 131 -4.06 8.79 12.63
C LYS A 131 -4.45 10.27 12.68
N GLN A 132 -3.54 11.18 12.36
CA GLN A 132 -3.84 12.60 12.23
C GLN A 132 -4.85 12.85 11.10
N TRP A 133 -4.64 12.27 9.91
CA TRP A 133 -5.60 12.37 8.80
C TRP A 133 -6.99 11.84 9.15
N TRP A 134 -7.08 10.82 10.02
CA TRP A 134 -8.36 10.38 10.54
C TRP A 134 -9.04 11.46 11.39
N TYR A 135 -8.34 11.97 12.40
CA TYR A 135 -8.91 12.93 13.35
C TYR A 135 -9.17 14.32 12.75
N SER A 136 -8.43 14.72 11.71
CA SER A 136 -8.69 15.96 10.96
C SER A 136 -9.88 15.84 9.99
N GLY A 137 -10.41 14.63 9.80
CA GLY A 137 -11.47 14.37 8.80
C GLY A 137 -10.94 14.31 7.38
N ASP A 138 -9.64 14.14 7.18
CA ASP A 138 -9.04 14.01 5.86
C ASP A 138 -9.29 12.64 5.24
N LEU A 139 -9.39 11.60 6.06
CA LEU A 139 -9.83 10.29 5.61
C LEU A 139 -11.36 10.24 5.42
N GLY A 140 -11.82 9.49 4.41
CA GLY A 140 -13.24 9.20 4.27
C GLY A 140 -13.76 8.32 5.41
N LYS A 141 -15.10 8.22 5.57
CA LYS A 141 -15.76 7.48 6.66
C LYS A 141 -15.35 6.01 6.83
N ASN A 142 -14.77 5.41 5.79
CA ASN A 142 -14.27 4.04 5.77
C ASN A 142 -12.74 3.98 5.61
N SER A 143 -12.03 5.05 6.00
CA SER A 143 -10.61 5.31 5.79
C SER A 143 -10.16 5.44 4.33
N ARG A 144 -11.10 5.45 3.37
CA ARG A 144 -10.77 5.58 1.95
C ARG A 144 -10.56 7.02 1.56
N ILE A 145 -9.55 7.29 0.74
CA ILE A 145 -9.39 8.56 0.03
C ILE A 145 -9.11 8.34 -1.45
N PRO A 146 -9.54 9.26 -2.34
CA PRO A 146 -9.13 9.26 -3.74
C PRO A 146 -7.61 9.42 -3.92
N LYS A 147 -7.10 9.00 -5.08
CA LYS A 147 -5.68 9.15 -5.44
C LYS A 147 -5.19 10.59 -5.35
N THR A 148 -5.94 11.53 -5.92
CA THR A 148 -5.58 12.96 -5.89
C THR A 148 -5.42 13.45 -4.46
N LYS A 149 -6.39 13.16 -3.59
CA LYS A 149 -6.32 13.55 -2.18
C LYS A 149 -5.13 12.92 -1.45
N PHE A 150 -4.82 11.64 -1.70
CA PHE A 150 -3.61 11.04 -1.13
C PHE A 150 -2.35 11.79 -1.57
N LEU A 151 -2.22 12.07 -2.86
CA LEU A 151 -1.07 12.79 -3.41
C LEU A 151 -0.94 14.21 -2.86
N ASP A 152 -2.05 14.93 -2.68
CA ASP A 152 -2.08 16.25 -2.04
C ASP A 152 -1.60 16.15 -0.58
N LEU A 153 -2.17 15.22 0.19
CA LEU A 153 -1.84 15.04 1.60
C LEU A 153 -0.38 14.66 1.82
N VAL A 154 0.18 13.75 1.01
CA VAL A 154 1.61 13.41 1.14
C VAL A 154 2.49 14.54 0.67
N SER A 155 2.08 15.36 -0.30
CA SER A 155 2.86 16.51 -0.78
C SER A 155 3.01 17.59 0.29
N ASP A 156 2.01 17.75 1.16
CA ASP A 156 1.98 18.72 2.26
C ASP A 156 2.77 18.29 3.52
N LEU A 157 3.24 17.03 3.58
CA LEU A 157 4.14 16.53 4.63
C LEU A 157 5.59 16.96 4.45
#